data_AF-A0A2R6GG73-F1
#
_entry.id   AF-A0A2R6GG73-F1
#
_cell.length_a   1.000
_cell.length_b   1.000
_cell.length_c   1.000
_cell.angle_alpha   90.00
_cell.angle_beta   90.00
_cell.angle_gamma   90.00
#
_symmetry.space_group_name_H-M   'P 1'
#
loop_
_entity.id
_entity.type
_entity.pdbx_description
1 polymer ?
#
loop_
_entity_poly.entity_id
_entity_poly.type
_entity_poly.pdbx_seq_one_letter_code
_entity_poly.pdbx_strand_id
1 'polypeptide(L)'
;MRAVERDGESGVVDLVEPVVTHDCSRCEMSIASALGWAPFDHPAVVSFFHERGVDVRETPIWRFSALQVDRSRLPQRDPPRAVVTFTDDDEDVTLTTDGSLDVIAVDGD
;
A
#
# COMPACT_ATOMS: atom_id res chain seq x y z
N MET A 1 -3.89 12.60 8.67
CA MET A 1 -3.71 11.15 8.85
C MET A 1 -3.53 10.84 10.33
N ARG A 2 -4.25 9.84 10.86
CA ARG A 2 -4.01 9.29 12.19
C ARG A 2 -3.84 7.77 12.02
N ALA A 3 -2.60 7.30 12.08
CA ALA A 3 -2.34 5.87 12.13
C ALA A 3 -2.80 5.37 13.50
N VAL A 4 -3.82 4.53 13.54
CA VAL A 4 -4.32 3.89 14.75
C VAL A 4 -4.34 2.39 14.53
N GLU A 5 -3.79 1.65 15.48
CA GLU A 5 -4.11 0.23 15.64
C GLU A 5 -5.56 0.19 16.13
N ARG A 6 -6.45 -0.52 15.42
CA ARG A 6 -7.85 -0.67 15.85
C ARG A 6 -7.96 -1.92 16.72
N ASP A 7 -8.27 -1.73 18.01
CA ASP A 7 -8.73 -2.82 18.87
C ASP A 7 -10.04 -3.38 18.30
N GLY A 8 -10.04 -4.69 18.03
CA GLY A 8 -11.06 -5.38 17.24
C GLY A 8 -12.42 -5.43 17.92
N GLU A 9 -13.33 -4.54 17.52
CA GLU A 9 -14.76 -4.65 17.81
C GLU A 9 -15.63 -4.19 16.62
N SER A 10 -15.38 -4.74 15.45
CA SER A 10 -16.31 -4.75 14.31
C SER A 10 -15.86 -5.88 13.41
N GLY A 11 -16.71 -6.88 13.14
CA GLY A 11 -16.38 -8.14 12.46
C GLY A 11 -15.85 -8.02 11.03
N VAL A 12 -14.66 -7.47 10.89
CA VAL A 12 -13.76 -7.55 9.75
C VAL A 12 -12.42 -8.02 10.31
N VAL A 13 -11.91 -9.09 9.70
CA VAL A 13 -10.65 -9.78 9.99
C VAL A 13 -9.57 -8.92 10.67
N ASP A 14 -9.02 -9.46 11.75
CA ASP A 14 -7.79 -9.04 12.42
C ASP A 14 -6.62 -9.18 11.44
N LEU A 15 -6.51 -8.21 10.51
CA LEU A 15 -5.41 -8.12 9.55
C LEU A 15 -4.31 -7.32 10.24
N VAL A 16 -3.21 -8.02 10.56
CA VAL A 16 -1.97 -7.53 11.19
C VAL A 16 -1.22 -6.51 10.30
N GLU A 17 -1.85 -5.98 9.26
CA GLU A 17 -1.25 -5.13 8.24
C GLU A 17 -1.62 -3.66 8.46
N PRO A 18 -0.69 -2.71 8.21
CA PRO A 18 -0.99 -1.29 8.27
C PRO A 18 -2.12 -0.93 7.31
N VAL A 19 -3.13 -0.22 7.84
CA VAL A 19 -4.23 0.35 7.06
C VAL A 19 -4.02 1.83 6.86
N VAL A 20 -4.54 2.34 5.75
CA VAL A 20 -4.61 3.78 5.47
C VAL A 20 -6.06 4.22 5.43
N THR A 21 -6.33 5.42 5.93
CA THR A 21 -7.66 6.03 5.89
C THR A 21 -7.63 7.22 4.94
N HIS A 22 -8.55 7.22 3.99
CA HIS A 22 -8.77 8.27 3.00
C HIS A 22 -9.96 9.12 3.43
N ASP A 23 -9.76 10.41 3.63
CA ASP A 23 -10.80 11.34 4.04
C ASP A 23 -11.24 12.19 2.85
N CYS A 24 -12.52 12.09 2.45
CA CYS A 24 -13.04 12.89 1.35
C CYS A 24 -13.46 14.28 1.83
N SER A 25 -12.78 15.33 1.38
CA SER A 25 -13.11 16.71 1.72
C SER A 25 -14.46 17.21 1.17
N ARG A 26 -15.05 16.50 0.19
CA ARG A 26 -16.33 16.88 -0.42
C ARG A 26 -17.53 16.37 0.37
N CYS A 27 -17.50 15.11 0.80
CA CYS A 27 -18.64 14.45 1.44
C CYS A 27 -18.37 14.01 2.88
N GLU A 28 -17.17 14.26 3.39
CA GLU A 28 -16.75 13.98 4.78
C GLU A 28 -16.78 12.49 5.15
N MET A 29 -16.86 11.60 4.15
CA MET A 29 -16.74 10.15 4.37
C MET A 29 -15.26 9.74 4.46
N SER A 30 -14.98 8.80 5.36
CA SER A 30 -13.69 8.14 5.47
C SER A 30 -13.77 6.71 4.98
N ILE A 31 -12.80 6.28 4.18
CA ILE A 31 -12.67 4.91 3.68
C ILE A 31 -11.31 4.37 4.11
N ALA A 32 -11.28 3.16 4.66
CA ALA A 32 -10.03 2.47 4.96
C ALA A 32 -9.66 1.50 3.83
N SER A 33 -8.38 1.39 3.52
CA SER A 33 -7.82 0.38 2.61
C SER A 33 -6.54 -0.20 3.21
N ALA A 34 -6.09 -1.34 2.65
CA ALA A 34 -4.74 -1.82 2.93
C ALA A 34 -3.70 -0.81 2.44
N LEU A 35 -2.56 -0.70 3.12
CA LEU A 35 -1.49 0.23 2.75
C LEU A 35 -0.98 0.00 1.32
N GLY A 36 -0.94 -1.26 0.86
CA GLY A 36 -0.50 -1.61 -0.49
C GLY A 36 -1.30 -0.97 -1.62
N TRP A 37 -2.52 -0.48 -1.34
CA TRP A 37 -3.34 0.23 -2.32
C TRP A 37 -2.81 1.64 -2.62
N ALA A 38 -2.16 2.29 -1.65
CA ALA A 38 -1.78 3.69 -1.78
C ALA A 38 -0.74 3.93 -2.91
N PRO A 39 0.35 3.15 -3.01
CA PRO A 39 1.31 3.31 -4.10
C PRO A 39 0.99 2.46 -5.34
N PHE A 40 -0.17 1.80 -5.42
CA PHE A 40 -0.47 0.81 -6.47
C PHE A 40 -0.38 1.38 -7.89
N ASP A 41 -0.89 2.59 -8.10
CA ASP A 41 -0.86 3.29 -9.38
C ASP A 41 0.41 4.13 -9.58
N HIS A 42 1.40 4.02 -8.70
CA HIS A 42 2.64 4.78 -8.82
C HIS A 42 3.42 4.33 -10.07
N PRO A 43 4.03 5.26 -10.84
CA PRO A 43 4.72 4.92 -12.09
C PRO A 43 5.79 3.83 -11.97
N ALA A 44 6.49 3.75 -10.83
CA ALA A 44 7.47 2.69 -10.60
C ALA A 44 6.82 1.29 -10.52
N VAL A 45 5.66 1.17 -9.85
CA VAL A 45 4.91 -0.09 -9.77
C VAL A 45 4.35 -0.46 -11.14
N VAL A 46 3.79 0.52 -11.85
CA VAL A 46 3.27 0.34 -13.19
C VAL A 46 4.38 -0.12 -14.15
N SER A 47 5.55 0.52 -14.12
CA SER A 47 6.69 0.13 -14.97
C SER A 47 7.17 -1.28 -14.65
N PHE A 48 7.39 -1.56 -13.35
CA PHE A 48 7.84 -2.87 -12.87
C PHE A 48 6.98 -4.02 -13.42
N PHE A 49 5.66 -3.93 -13.27
CA PHE A 49 4.76 -4.96 -13.80
C PHE A 49 4.64 -4.94 -15.32
N HIS A 50 4.64 -3.75 -15.94
CA HIS A 50 4.53 -3.62 -17.39
C HIS A 50 5.73 -4.25 -18.12
N GLU A 51 6.94 -4.06 -17.61
CA GLU A 51 8.17 -4.68 -18.15
C GLU A 51 8.13 -6.21 -18.08
N ARG A 52 7.28 -6.76 -17.21
CA ARG A 52 7.03 -8.19 -17.01
C ARG A 52 5.74 -8.67 -17.70
N GLY A 53 5.13 -7.81 -18.53
CA GLY A 53 3.96 -8.14 -19.35
C GLY A 53 2.63 -8.10 -18.60
N VAL A 54 2.59 -7.50 -17.42
CA VAL A 54 1.38 -7.36 -16.59
C VAL A 54 0.88 -5.91 -16.63
N ASP A 55 -0.35 -5.70 -17.10
CA ASP A 55 -1.04 -4.42 -16.90
C ASP A 55 -1.79 -4.43 -15.56
N VAL A 56 -1.34 -3.59 -14.63
CA VAL A 56 -1.94 -3.45 -13.30
C VAL A 56 -3.37 -2.93 -13.31
N ARG A 57 -3.79 -2.26 -14.38
CA ARG A 57 -5.15 -1.70 -14.52
C ARG A 57 -6.16 -2.73 -15.01
N GLU A 58 -5.70 -3.73 -15.76
CA GLU A 58 -6.54 -4.83 -16.26
C GLU A 58 -6.51 -6.05 -15.33
N THR A 59 -5.49 -6.14 -14.47
CA THR A 59 -5.33 -7.24 -13.53
C THR A 59 -6.08 -6.95 -12.23
N PRO A 60 -6.90 -7.90 -11.73
CA PRO A 60 -7.59 -7.69 -10.47
C PRO A 60 -6.63 -7.50 -9.30
N ILE A 61 -6.87 -6.47 -8.49
CA ILE A 61 -5.93 -6.01 -7.45
C ILE A 61 -5.56 -7.09 -6.42
N TRP A 62 -6.44 -8.05 -6.15
CA TRP A 62 -6.19 -9.20 -5.25
C TRP A 62 -5.18 -10.23 -5.77
N ARG A 63 -4.67 -10.06 -7.00
CA ARG A 63 -3.59 -10.91 -7.53
C ARG A 63 -2.20 -10.40 -7.18
N PHE A 64 -2.08 -9.18 -6.66
CA PHE A 64 -0.78 -8.59 -6.36
C PHE A 64 -0.32 -8.90 -4.94
N SER A 65 0.99 -9.15 -4.81
CA SER A 65 1.65 -9.51 -3.55
C SER A 65 1.57 -8.42 -2.48
N ALA A 66 1.42 -7.15 -2.85
CA ALA A 66 1.30 -6.04 -1.90
C ALA A 66 0.06 -6.11 -0.96
N LEU A 67 -0.86 -7.05 -1.22
CA LEU A 67 -2.00 -7.36 -0.34
C LEU A 67 -1.80 -8.62 0.50
N GLN A 68 -0.60 -9.19 0.50
CA GLN A 68 -0.21 -10.30 1.34
C GLN A 68 0.46 -9.79 2.62
N VAL A 69 0.31 -10.58 3.68
CA VAL A 69 0.96 -10.35 4.98
C VAL A 69 2.46 -10.11 4.80
N ASP A 70 3.01 -9.20 5.61
CA ASP A 70 4.43 -8.81 5.64
C ASP A 70 4.96 -8.03 4.43
N ARG A 71 4.12 -7.76 3.41
CA ARG A 71 4.46 -6.93 2.24
C ARG A 71 4.19 -5.43 2.44
N SER A 72 3.56 -5.07 3.56
CA SER A 72 3.31 -3.70 3.95
C SER A 72 3.69 -3.48 5.41
N ARG A 73 4.44 -2.40 5.71
CA ARG A 73 5.00 -2.13 7.04
C ARG A 73 4.99 -0.63 7.36
N LEU A 74 4.95 -0.29 8.64
CA LEU A 74 5.08 1.09 9.13
C LEU A 74 6.30 1.20 10.08
N PRO A 75 7.54 1.17 9.56
CA PRO A 75 8.76 1.16 10.37
C PRO A 75 8.99 2.45 11.18
N GLN A 76 8.45 3.59 10.75
CA GLN A 76 8.59 4.85 11.45
C GLN A 76 7.20 5.51 11.61
N ARG A 77 6.91 6.04 12.81
CA ARG A 77 5.62 6.67 13.12
C ARG A 77 5.68 8.20 13.21
N ASP A 78 6.85 8.77 13.49
CA ASP A 78 7.03 10.22 13.64
C ASP A 78 8.40 10.68 13.12
N PRO A 79 8.47 11.33 11.93
CA PRO A 79 7.39 11.42 10.95
C PRO A 79 7.04 10.03 10.39
N PRO A 80 5.78 9.76 10.02
CA PRO A 80 5.38 8.46 9.50
C PRO A 80 6.12 8.11 8.20
N ARG A 81 6.66 6.88 8.13
CA ARG A 81 7.24 6.27 6.94
C ARG A 81 6.68 4.86 6.80
N ALA A 82 6.01 4.63 5.68
CA ALA A 82 5.43 3.33 5.35
C ALA A 82 6.22 2.70 4.21
N VAL A 83 6.32 1.38 4.20
CA VAL A 83 7.06 0.63 3.18
C VAL A 83 6.13 -0.43 2.60
N VAL A 84 6.09 -0.52 1.28
CA VAL A 84 5.30 -1.50 0.53
C VAL A 84 6.20 -2.17 -0.49
N THR A 85 6.19 -3.50 -0.53
CA THR A 85 6.93 -4.28 -1.52
C THR A 85 5.96 -5.00 -2.44
N PHE A 86 6.17 -4.81 -3.75
CA PHE A 86 5.54 -5.57 -4.82
C PHE A 86 6.56 -6.57 -5.37
N THR A 87 6.09 -7.78 -5.62
CA THR A 87 6.87 -8.90 -6.14
C THR A 87 6.20 -9.46 -7.39
N ASP A 88 7.00 -9.76 -8.40
CA ASP A 88 6.64 -10.55 -9.57
C ASP A 88 7.80 -11.53 -9.86
N ASP A 89 7.49 -12.82 -9.93
CA ASP A 89 8.48 -13.90 -9.90
C ASP A 89 9.47 -13.79 -8.72
N ASP A 90 10.76 -13.52 -8.99
CA ASP A 90 11.86 -13.43 -8.01
C ASP A 90 12.39 -11.98 -7.85
N GLU A 91 11.71 -11.00 -8.45
CA GLU A 91 12.11 -9.59 -8.38
C GLU A 91 11.11 -8.77 -7.57
N ASP A 92 11.64 -7.76 -6.88
CA ASP A 92 10.90 -6.90 -5.97
C ASP A 92 11.10 -5.43 -6.35
N VAL A 93 10.00 -4.67 -6.31
CA VAL A 93 10.03 -3.20 -6.22
C VAL A 93 9.44 -2.77 -4.88
N THR A 94 10.21 -1.98 -4.14
CA THR A 94 9.85 -1.50 -2.81
C THR A 94 9.71 0.02 -2.83
N LEU A 95 8.59 0.51 -2.30
CA LEU A 95 8.25 1.91 -2.25
C LEU A 95 8.15 2.36 -0.79
N THR A 96 8.78 3.49 -0.49
CA THR A 96 8.60 4.17 0.78
C THR A 96 7.69 5.36 0.59
N THR A 97 6.66 5.48 1.43
CA THR A 97 5.75 6.62 1.46
C THR A 97 5.85 7.42 2.76
N ASP A 98 5.45 8.68 2.71
CA ASP A 98 5.31 9.54 3.89
C ASP A 98 3.88 9.55 4.47
N GLY A 99 3.63 10.44 5.45
CA GLY A 99 2.32 10.59 6.09
C GLY A 99 1.21 11.18 5.21
N SER A 100 1.53 11.62 4.00
CA SER A 100 0.58 12.02 2.97
C SER A 100 0.40 10.93 1.91
N LEU A 101 1.06 9.77 2.08
CA LEU A 101 1.14 8.69 1.11
C LEU A 101 1.93 9.04 -0.16
N ASP A 102 2.69 10.15 -0.14
CA ASP A 102 3.58 10.50 -1.24
C ASP A 102 4.76 9.52 -1.25
N VAL A 103 5.08 8.99 -2.43
CA VAL A 103 6.26 8.12 -2.60
C VAL A 103 7.52 8.99 -2.55
N ILE A 104 8.38 8.69 -1.58
CA ILE A 104 9.62 9.44 -1.31
C ILE A 104 10.88 8.66 -1.67
N ALA A 105 10.77 7.34 -1.85
CA ALA A 105 11.85 6.48 -2.28
C ALA A 105 11.29 5.26 -3.01
N VAL A 106 12.09 4.75 -3.96
CA VAL A 106 11.83 3.54 -4.73
C VAL A 106 13.14 2.76 -4.77
N ASP A 107 13.09 1.49 -4.41
CA ASP A 107 14.22 0.56 -4.38
C ASP A 107 13.84 -0.70 -5.17
N GLY A 108 14.73 -1.21 -6.02
CA GLY A 108 14.47 -2.34 -6.93
C GLY A 108 14.34 -1.93 -8.39
N ASP A 109 14.19 -2.93 -9.27
CA ASP A 109 14.08 -2.82 -10.74
C ASP A 109 13.06 -3.86 -11.24
#